data_AF-A0A6A2F9Q2-F1
#
_entry.id   AF-A0A6A2F9Q2-F1
#
_cell.length_a   1.000
_cell.length_b   1.000
_cell.length_c   1.000
_cell.angle_alpha   90.00
_cell.angle_beta   90.00
_cell.angle_gamma   90.00
#
_symmetry.space_group_name_H-M   'P 1'
#
loop_
_entity.id
_entity.type
_entity.pdbx_description
1 polymer ?
#
loop_
_entity_poly.entity_id
_entity_poly.type
_entity_poly.pdbx_seq_one_letter_code
_entity_poly.pdbx_strand_id
1 'polypeptide(L)'
;MPIKESWNFHLKNVIFELKSKIDLLRELFELTKIYLILLIVFMIFLPVLFSYLRIPPHTDLENTRNMLSVLVQSEVAVFAIVISVSLVAVEIAASKYSFRVIDVFKNTPSLWFVVETYLIAIVFGLGLLNLINNNNLSEFDAHIWSAYFLGIFSFVALVPYILNIIELLKPSTLIEKLAKRITVENILSAFKDVKNFKERQYYPVVDMEKDSIQPIIDIVRSSMISYDYETVRYGLKTIGNSTKCMLNDEFLDEKSESEISKHIFHNFTTIGKIAADKNDESFTIEILNNLYMIGEVAVNNKLKNSTMLVITSLGDVGKVCAEKEFEITNLFISALWWIGRGAADNKLEDASYITAMKLNGIGKVEAKHNLENLKTAAFYLRACLNIQSLFRNLNL
;
A
#
# COMPACT_ATOMS: atom_id res chain seq x y z
N MET A 1 -3.21 -3.65 -40.87
CA MET A 1 -4.14 -3.34 -39.76
C MET A 1 -3.50 -3.25 -38.35
N PRO A 2 -2.18 -3.04 -38.12
CA PRO A 2 -1.60 -3.08 -36.76
C PRO A 2 -1.57 -1.72 -36.02
N ILE A 3 -1.80 -0.61 -36.74
CA ILE A 3 -1.64 0.74 -36.17
C ILE A 3 -2.82 1.10 -35.25
N LYS A 4 -4.02 0.58 -35.53
CA LYS A 4 -5.24 0.93 -34.76
C LYS A 4 -5.27 0.32 -33.36
N GLU A 5 -4.63 -0.84 -33.16
CA GLU A 5 -4.53 -1.52 -31.87
C GLU A 5 -3.48 -0.87 -30.95
N SER A 6 -2.33 -0.45 -31.52
CA SER A 6 -1.28 0.26 -30.78
C SER A 6 -1.75 1.60 -30.21
N TRP A 7 -2.54 2.36 -30.97
CA TRP A 7 -3.09 3.65 -30.50
C TRP A 7 -4.14 3.47 -29.40
N ASN A 8 -4.95 2.40 -29.46
CA ASN A 8 -5.93 2.10 -28.43
C ASN A 8 -5.29 1.69 -27.10
N PHE A 9 -4.18 0.95 -27.13
CA PHE A 9 -3.40 0.59 -25.94
C PHE A 9 -2.78 1.83 -25.29
N HIS A 10 -2.18 2.72 -26.09
CA HIS A 10 -1.53 3.92 -25.55
C HIS A 10 -2.53 4.91 -24.95
N LEU A 11 -3.69 5.12 -25.59
CA LEU A 11 -4.76 5.97 -25.08
C LEU A 11 -5.37 5.42 -23.79
N LYS A 12 -5.54 4.10 -23.67
CA LYS A 12 -6.11 3.48 -22.46
C LYS A 12 -5.16 3.53 -21.27
N ASN A 13 -3.86 3.29 -21.47
CA ASN A 13 -2.88 3.48 -20.41
C ASN A 13 -2.85 4.93 -19.93
N VAL A 14 -2.95 5.89 -20.85
CA VAL A 14 -3.07 7.31 -20.49
C VAL A 14 -4.36 7.60 -19.71
N ILE A 15 -5.50 7.00 -20.10
CA ILE A 15 -6.79 7.17 -19.38
C ILE A 15 -6.76 6.53 -17.99
N PHE A 16 -6.14 5.36 -17.84
CA PHE A 16 -6.01 4.69 -16.53
C PHE A 16 -5.02 5.42 -15.62
N GLU A 17 -3.89 5.87 -16.17
CA GLU A 17 -2.92 6.70 -15.46
C GLU A 17 -3.54 8.05 -15.06
N LEU A 18 -4.37 8.64 -15.92
CA LEU A 18 -5.18 9.80 -15.60
C LEU A 18 -6.20 9.50 -14.50
N LYS A 19 -6.88 8.34 -14.54
CA LYS A 19 -7.89 7.98 -13.53
C LYS A 19 -7.27 7.74 -12.16
N SER A 20 -6.15 7.02 -12.10
CA SER A 20 -5.35 6.84 -10.87
C SER A 20 -4.83 8.18 -10.33
N LYS A 21 -4.31 9.06 -11.22
CA LYS A 21 -3.92 10.43 -10.84
C LYS A 21 -5.12 11.28 -10.40
N ILE A 22 -6.31 11.10 -10.99
CA ILE A 22 -7.55 11.80 -10.63
C ILE A 22 -8.08 11.33 -9.28
N ASP A 23 -7.99 10.04 -8.95
CA ASP A 23 -8.41 9.52 -7.65
C ASP A 23 -7.43 9.95 -6.53
N LEU A 24 -6.12 9.95 -6.81
CA LEU A 24 -5.10 10.59 -5.95
C LEU A 24 -5.35 12.10 -5.80
N LEU A 25 -5.63 12.81 -6.90
CA LEU A 25 -6.01 14.23 -6.90
C LEU A 25 -7.30 14.48 -6.12
N ARG A 26 -8.26 13.56 -6.14
CA ARG A 26 -9.53 13.66 -5.41
C ARG A 26 -9.32 13.51 -3.90
N GLU A 27 -8.50 12.58 -3.44
CA GLU A 27 -8.13 12.50 -2.02
C GLU A 27 -7.31 13.71 -1.54
N LEU A 28 -6.38 14.17 -2.39
CA LEU A 28 -5.72 15.47 -2.24
C LEU A 28 -6.75 16.60 -2.14
N PHE A 29 -7.80 16.56 -2.96
CA PHE A 29 -8.87 17.55 -2.99
C PHE A 29 -9.74 17.51 -1.75
N GLU A 30 -10.07 16.34 -1.18
CA GLU A 30 -10.84 16.25 0.07
C GLU A 30 -10.08 16.77 1.29
N LEU A 31 -8.78 16.47 1.40
CA LEU A 31 -7.95 17.02 2.48
C LEU A 31 -7.74 18.52 2.31
N THR A 32 -7.43 19.00 1.09
CA THR A 32 -7.29 20.44 0.78
C THR A 32 -8.61 21.20 0.86
N LYS A 33 -9.76 20.54 0.60
CA LYS A 33 -11.10 21.10 0.85
C LYS A 33 -11.30 21.44 2.30
N ILE A 34 -10.85 20.61 3.25
CA ILE A 34 -10.96 20.94 4.68
C ILE A 34 -10.19 22.23 4.96
N TYR A 35 -8.96 22.36 4.48
CA TYR A 35 -8.16 23.58 4.64
C TYR A 35 -8.76 24.79 3.91
N LEU A 36 -9.32 24.61 2.72
CA LEU A 36 -10.01 25.64 1.92
C LEU A 36 -11.31 26.10 2.58
N ILE A 37 -12.12 25.16 3.07
CA ILE A 37 -13.35 25.46 3.83
C ILE A 37 -12.97 26.19 5.11
N LEU A 38 -11.93 25.73 5.82
CA LEU A 38 -11.44 26.38 7.03
C LEU A 38 -10.98 27.81 6.70
N LEU A 39 -10.23 28.01 5.61
CA LEU A 39 -9.78 29.32 5.14
C LEU A 39 -10.95 30.25 4.76
N ILE A 40 -11.95 29.74 4.04
CA ILE A 40 -13.16 30.50 3.65
C ILE A 40 -13.99 30.86 4.88
N VAL A 41 -14.21 29.91 5.79
CA VAL A 41 -14.87 30.17 7.08
C VAL A 41 -14.11 31.24 7.84
N PHE A 42 -12.78 31.18 7.87
CA PHE A 42 -11.95 32.17 8.54
C PHE A 42 -12.09 33.57 7.92
N MET A 43 -11.97 33.66 6.60
CA MET A 43 -12.08 34.91 5.84
C MET A 43 -13.45 35.57 5.98
N ILE A 44 -14.53 34.81 6.19
CA ILE A 44 -15.90 35.34 6.34
C ILE A 44 -16.24 35.59 7.82
N PHE A 45 -15.93 34.64 8.71
CA PHE A 45 -16.38 34.65 10.10
C PHE A 45 -15.68 35.72 10.93
N LEU A 46 -14.38 35.91 10.73
CA LEU A 46 -13.61 36.83 11.57
C LEU A 46 -13.89 38.30 11.33
N PRO A 47 -13.97 38.80 10.08
CA PRO A 47 -14.36 40.19 9.85
C PRO A 47 -15.75 40.49 10.43
N VAL A 48 -16.68 39.53 10.34
CA VAL A 48 -18.02 39.64 10.94
C VAL A 48 -17.95 39.66 12.47
N LEU A 49 -17.15 38.78 13.08
CA LEU A 49 -16.94 38.74 14.54
C LEU A 49 -16.32 40.04 15.06
N PHE A 50 -15.29 40.57 14.38
CA PHE A 50 -14.65 41.82 14.76
C PHE A 50 -15.59 43.02 14.59
N SER A 51 -16.38 43.07 13.51
CA SER A 51 -17.43 44.07 13.34
C SER A 51 -18.50 43.99 14.42
N TYR A 52 -18.85 42.79 14.89
CA TYR A 52 -19.83 42.59 15.94
C TYR A 52 -19.31 43.02 17.32
N LEU A 53 -18.05 42.69 17.63
CA LEU A 53 -17.41 43.02 18.91
C LEU A 53 -16.97 44.49 19.04
N ARG A 54 -17.09 45.30 17.97
CA ARG A 54 -16.70 46.73 17.93
C ARG A 54 -15.31 46.99 18.53
N ILE A 55 -14.36 46.12 18.24
CA ILE A 55 -12.98 46.28 18.71
C ILE A 55 -12.36 47.47 17.96
N PRO A 56 -11.93 48.54 18.64
CA PRO A 56 -11.38 49.71 17.98
C PRO A 56 -10.08 49.39 17.24
N PRO A 57 -9.82 50.04 16.08
CA PRO A 57 -8.54 49.90 15.39
C PRO A 57 -7.39 50.35 16.28
N HIS A 58 -6.22 49.72 16.11
CA HIS A 58 -5.05 49.89 16.95
C HIS A 58 -4.65 51.37 17.05
N THR A 59 -4.64 51.91 18.26
CA THR A 59 -4.33 53.32 18.51
C THR A 59 -2.85 53.58 18.77
N ASP A 60 -2.02 52.54 18.93
CA ASP A 60 -0.61 52.67 19.30
C ASP A 60 0.33 51.80 18.43
N LEU A 61 1.34 52.46 17.86
CA LEU A 61 2.39 51.90 17.01
C LEU A 61 3.25 50.89 17.78
N GLU A 62 3.61 51.20 19.02
CA GLU A 62 4.51 50.36 19.80
C GLU A 62 3.84 49.04 20.16
N ASN A 63 2.58 49.09 20.59
CA ASN A 63 1.78 47.91 20.91
C ASN A 63 1.56 47.02 19.68
N THR A 64 1.24 47.62 18.52
CA THR A 64 1.06 46.87 17.26
C THR A 64 2.33 46.14 16.85
N ARG A 65 3.47 46.83 16.89
CA ARG A 65 4.76 46.23 16.54
C ARG A 65 5.11 45.08 17.49
N ASN A 66 4.91 45.28 18.78
CA ASN A 66 5.20 44.27 19.79
C ASN A 66 4.30 43.03 19.61
N MET A 67 3.00 43.22 19.38
CA MET A 67 2.06 42.13 19.11
C MET A 67 2.42 41.35 17.83
N LEU A 68 2.75 42.05 16.74
CA LEU A 68 3.15 41.41 15.48
C LEU A 68 4.49 40.68 15.61
N SER A 69 5.44 41.23 16.36
CA SER A 69 6.71 40.56 16.68
C SER A 69 6.51 39.29 17.49
N VAL A 70 5.62 39.33 18.49
CA VAL A 70 5.26 38.14 19.29
C VAL A 70 4.56 37.10 18.42
N LEU A 71 3.66 37.51 17.52
CA LEU A 71 3.00 36.61 16.58
C LEU A 71 4.03 35.87 15.72
N VAL A 72 4.89 36.60 15.01
CA VAL A 72 5.94 36.01 14.15
C VAL A 72 6.86 35.09 14.94
N GLN A 73 7.27 35.49 16.16
CA GLN A 73 8.11 34.64 17.00
C GLN A 73 7.40 33.33 17.39
N SER A 74 6.11 33.41 17.72
CA SER A 74 5.31 32.21 18.04
C SER A 74 5.11 31.30 16.82
N GLU A 75 4.92 31.86 15.62
CA GLU A 75 4.81 31.11 14.37
C GLU A 75 6.11 30.38 14.04
N VAL A 76 7.27 31.05 14.17
CA VAL A 76 8.59 30.43 13.97
C VAL A 76 8.80 29.28 14.96
N ALA A 77 8.42 29.46 16.23
CA ALA A 77 8.55 28.42 17.25
C ALA A 77 7.68 27.20 16.94
N VAL A 78 6.41 27.41 16.58
CA VAL A 78 5.51 26.30 16.21
C VAL A 78 5.95 25.64 14.92
N PHE A 79 6.40 26.40 13.92
CA PHE A 79 6.96 25.87 12.68
C PHE A 79 8.14 24.93 12.95
N ALA A 80 9.07 25.32 13.83
CA ALA A 80 10.19 24.47 14.24
C ALA A 80 9.72 23.17 14.93
N ILE A 81 8.68 23.25 15.78
CA ILE A 81 8.07 22.08 16.43
C ILE A 81 7.43 21.17 15.38
N VAL A 82 6.68 21.72 14.42
CA VAL A 82 6.05 20.95 13.34
C VAL A 82 7.12 20.17 12.59
N ILE A 83 8.18 20.81 12.12
CA ILE A 83 9.29 20.11 11.43
C ILE A 83 9.88 19.00 12.30
N SER A 84 10.12 19.27 13.58
CA SER A 84 10.71 18.30 14.52
C SER A 84 9.81 17.08 14.73
N VAL A 85 8.52 17.29 15.03
CA VAL A 85 7.55 16.19 15.22
C VAL A 85 7.37 15.39 13.93
N SER A 86 7.38 16.05 12.77
CA SER A 86 7.31 15.38 11.47
C SER A 86 8.49 14.46 11.25
N LEU A 87 9.70 14.95 11.53
CA LEU A 87 10.92 14.17 11.38
C LEU A 87 10.91 12.96 12.34
N VAL A 88 10.54 13.16 13.60
CA VAL A 88 10.40 12.07 14.59
C VAL A 88 9.37 11.04 14.14
N ALA A 89 8.23 11.46 13.59
CA ALA A 89 7.22 10.55 13.07
C ALA A 89 7.78 9.70 11.91
N VAL A 90 8.54 10.31 11.01
CA VAL A 90 9.23 9.62 9.90
C VAL A 90 10.27 8.63 10.44
N GLU A 91 11.08 9.02 11.42
CA GLU A 91 12.09 8.17 12.05
C GLU A 91 11.47 6.94 12.73
N ILE A 92 10.38 7.13 13.48
CA ILE A 92 9.64 6.02 14.11
C ILE A 92 9.12 5.04 13.05
N ALA A 93 8.52 5.54 11.97
CA ALA A 93 8.02 4.68 10.91
C ALA A 93 9.14 3.95 10.16
N ALA A 94 10.22 4.64 9.83
CA ALA A 94 11.36 4.08 9.11
C ALA A 94 12.10 3.02 9.93
N SER A 95 12.28 3.26 11.24
CA SER A 95 12.93 2.32 12.15
C SER A 95 12.07 1.10 12.46
N LYS A 96 10.74 1.26 12.53
CA LYS A 96 9.82 0.15 12.81
C LYS A 96 9.59 -0.75 11.59
N TYR A 97 9.49 -0.18 10.39
CA TYR A 97 9.04 -0.90 9.21
C TYR A 97 10.10 -1.05 8.13
N SER A 98 10.53 0.06 7.53
CA SER A 98 11.57 0.14 6.49
C SER A 98 11.78 1.59 6.05
N PHE A 99 12.99 1.94 5.61
CA PHE A 99 13.29 3.25 5.01
C PHE A 99 12.40 3.57 3.79
N ARG A 100 11.88 2.57 3.09
CA ARG A 100 10.98 2.76 1.94
C ARG A 100 9.66 3.45 2.30
N VAL A 101 9.27 3.43 3.58
CA VAL A 101 8.04 4.07 4.06
C VAL A 101 8.16 5.60 4.11
N ILE A 102 9.39 6.14 4.11
CA ILE A 102 9.65 7.59 4.14
C ILE A 102 8.98 8.30 2.95
N ASP A 103 8.93 7.65 1.79
CA ASP A 103 8.29 8.21 0.60
C ASP A 103 6.79 8.46 0.79
N VAL A 104 6.11 7.74 1.69
CA VAL A 104 4.71 7.96 2.02
C VAL A 104 4.55 9.29 2.77
N PHE A 105 5.46 9.59 3.70
CA PHE A 105 5.44 10.84 4.47
C PHE A 105 5.83 12.03 3.59
N LYS A 106 6.89 11.90 2.78
CA LYS A 106 7.35 12.95 1.87
C LYS A 106 6.26 13.39 0.88
N ASN A 107 5.49 12.43 0.37
CA ASN A 107 4.43 12.69 -0.60
C ASN A 107 3.08 13.02 0.07
N THR A 108 3.05 13.23 1.38
CA THR A 108 1.81 13.61 2.08
C THR A 108 1.57 15.12 1.94
N PRO A 109 0.46 15.56 1.32
CA PRO A 109 0.22 16.97 1.00
C PRO A 109 0.03 17.87 2.23
N SER A 110 -0.49 17.32 3.33
CA SER A 110 -0.79 18.11 4.54
C SER A 110 0.45 18.76 5.15
N LEU A 111 1.59 18.06 5.11
CA LEU A 111 2.85 18.59 5.65
C LEU A 111 3.27 19.83 4.87
N TRP A 112 3.29 19.72 3.54
CA TRP A 112 3.67 20.83 2.66
C TRP A 112 2.70 22.00 2.78
N PHE A 113 1.40 21.75 2.91
CA PHE A 113 0.41 22.80 3.09
C PHE A 113 0.64 23.60 4.39
N VAL A 114 0.89 22.93 5.51
CA VAL A 114 1.19 23.61 6.78
C VAL A 114 2.52 24.35 6.69
N VAL A 115 3.56 23.71 6.16
CA VAL A 115 4.88 24.34 5.97
C VAL A 115 4.77 25.61 5.14
N GLU A 116 4.05 25.56 4.02
CA GLU A 116 3.82 26.70 3.14
C GLU A 116 3.01 27.81 3.83
N THR A 117 1.93 27.45 4.52
CA THR A 117 1.09 28.41 5.25
C THR A 117 1.90 29.18 6.30
N TYR A 118 2.69 28.48 7.11
CA TYR A 118 3.54 29.10 8.13
C TYR A 118 4.66 29.94 7.50
N LEU A 119 5.28 29.47 6.42
CA LEU A 119 6.32 30.23 5.73
C LEU A 119 5.78 31.56 5.19
N ILE A 120 4.58 31.53 4.57
CA ILE A 120 3.90 32.74 4.09
C ILE A 120 3.57 33.67 5.26
N ALA A 121 3.04 33.14 6.37
CA ALA A 121 2.71 33.92 7.57
C ALA A 121 3.95 34.65 8.14
N ILE A 122 5.06 33.93 8.30
CA ILE A 122 6.32 34.48 8.82
C ILE A 122 6.89 35.54 7.88
N VAL A 123 6.97 35.27 6.57
CA VAL A 123 7.51 36.22 5.59
C VAL A 123 6.64 37.47 5.52
N PHE A 124 5.32 37.30 5.52
CA PHE A 124 4.38 38.42 5.51
C PHE A 124 4.46 39.26 6.79
N GLY A 125 4.52 38.63 7.96
CA GLY A 125 4.64 39.31 9.25
C GLY A 125 5.97 40.06 9.41
N LEU A 126 7.09 39.45 9.00
CA LEU A 126 8.40 40.13 8.98
C LEU A 126 8.44 41.29 7.98
N GLY A 127 7.89 41.09 6.78
CA GLY A 127 7.78 42.14 5.77
C GLY A 127 6.98 43.33 6.28
N LEU A 128 5.86 43.06 6.96
CA LEU A 128 5.01 44.08 7.56
C LEU A 128 5.71 44.81 8.71
N LEU A 129 6.44 44.10 9.59
CA LEU A 129 7.24 44.72 10.65
C LEU A 129 8.27 45.72 10.10
N ASN A 130 8.94 45.37 8.99
CA ASN A 130 9.91 46.25 8.34
C ASN A 130 9.26 47.49 7.72
N LEU A 131 8.05 47.37 7.16
CA LEU A 131 7.33 48.48 6.53
C LEU A 131 6.72 49.44 7.56
N ILE A 132 6.13 48.93 8.64
CA ILE A 132 5.54 49.74 9.72
C ILE A 132 6.60 50.61 10.41
N ASN A 133 7.84 50.16 10.47
CA ASN A 133 8.93 50.94 11.09
C ASN A 133 9.20 52.29 10.39
N ASN A 134 8.80 52.44 9.12
CA ASN A 134 9.18 53.58 8.29
C ASN A 134 8.01 54.50 7.91
N ASN A 135 6.75 54.10 8.18
CA ASN A 135 5.55 54.76 7.65
C ASN A 135 4.44 54.97 8.70
N ASN A 136 3.41 55.74 8.36
CA ASN A 136 2.24 55.99 9.22
C ASN A 136 1.32 54.75 9.32
N LEU A 137 0.82 54.45 10.54
CA LEU A 137 0.03 53.22 10.82
C LEU A 137 -1.25 53.08 10.00
N SER A 138 -1.96 54.18 9.77
CA SER A 138 -3.31 54.18 9.18
C SER A 138 -3.35 53.64 7.74
N GLU A 139 -2.22 53.66 7.04
CA GLU A 139 -2.11 53.08 5.69
C GLU A 139 -1.97 51.54 5.72
N PHE A 140 -1.57 50.97 6.87
CA PHE A 140 -1.26 49.54 7.02
C PHE A 140 -2.28 48.76 7.84
N ASP A 141 -3.34 49.39 8.35
CA ASP A 141 -4.34 48.75 9.22
C ASP A 141 -4.92 47.45 8.60
N ALA A 142 -5.27 47.48 7.31
CA ALA A 142 -5.79 46.29 6.62
C ALA A 142 -4.77 45.15 6.53
N HIS A 143 -3.48 45.48 6.38
CA HIS A 143 -2.40 44.51 6.31
C HIS A 143 -2.09 43.92 7.70
N ILE A 144 -2.17 44.71 8.76
CA ILE A 144 -2.04 44.26 10.15
C ILE A 144 -3.14 43.25 10.48
N TRP A 145 -4.40 43.56 10.15
CA TRP A 145 -5.50 42.62 10.32
C TRP A 145 -5.29 41.33 9.52
N SER A 146 -4.83 41.45 8.28
CA SER A 146 -4.52 40.30 7.43
C SER A 146 -3.43 39.41 8.06
N ALA A 147 -2.41 40.00 8.68
CA ALA A 147 -1.35 39.25 9.37
C ALA A 147 -1.91 38.48 10.58
N TYR A 148 -2.75 39.11 11.40
CA TYR A 148 -3.39 38.41 12.52
C TYR A 148 -4.29 37.27 12.05
N PHE A 149 -5.07 37.47 10.98
CA PHE A 149 -5.91 36.41 10.44
C PHE A 149 -5.09 35.26 9.88
N LEU A 150 -4.01 35.56 9.16
CA LEU A 150 -3.11 34.54 8.62
C LEU A 150 -2.43 33.75 9.74
N GLY A 151 -2.05 34.40 10.84
CA GLY A 151 -1.46 33.74 11.99
C GLY A 151 -2.45 32.82 12.72
N ILE A 152 -3.67 33.29 13.01
CA ILE A 152 -4.66 32.41 13.66
C ILE A 152 -5.05 31.26 12.72
N PHE A 153 -5.18 31.50 11.40
CA PHE A 153 -5.38 30.44 10.42
C PHE A 153 -4.27 29.38 10.48
N SER A 154 -3.01 29.81 10.59
CA SER A 154 -1.85 28.92 10.71
C SER A 154 -1.96 28.02 11.94
N PHE A 155 -2.33 28.57 13.10
CA PHE A 155 -2.58 27.78 14.32
C PHE A 155 -3.72 26.78 14.15
N VAL A 156 -4.81 27.16 13.50
CA VAL A 156 -5.94 26.25 13.29
C VAL A 156 -5.58 25.15 12.28
N ALA A 157 -4.79 25.45 11.25
CA ALA A 157 -4.30 24.48 10.27
C ALA A 157 -3.39 23.39 10.90
N LEU A 158 -2.81 23.66 12.08
CA LEU A 158 -2.04 22.66 12.84
C LEU A 158 -2.88 21.46 13.30
N VAL A 159 -4.14 21.69 13.68
CA VAL A 159 -5.02 20.64 14.22
C VAL A 159 -5.25 19.49 13.23
N PRO A 160 -5.76 19.73 11.99
CA PRO A 160 -5.92 18.66 11.01
C PRO A 160 -4.58 18.02 10.60
N TYR A 161 -3.49 18.77 10.65
CA TYR A 161 -2.15 18.23 10.39
C TYR A 161 -1.72 17.19 11.43
N ILE A 162 -1.83 17.51 12.72
CA ILE A 162 -1.48 16.58 13.80
C ILE A 162 -2.34 15.31 13.70
N LEU A 163 -3.64 15.47 13.47
CA LEU A 163 -4.55 14.33 13.29
C LEU A 163 -4.13 13.45 12.12
N ASN A 164 -3.75 14.04 10.98
CA ASN A 164 -3.27 13.28 9.83
C ASN A 164 -1.93 12.56 10.10
N ILE A 165 -1.00 13.16 10.85
CA ILE A 165 0.25 12.48 11.22
C ILE A 165 -0.01 11.28 12.14
N ILE A 166 -0.88 11.44 13.14
CA ILE A 166 -1.27 10.34 14.03
C ILE A 166 -1.91 9.20 13.22
N GLU A 167 -2.74 9.54 12.24
CA GLU A 167 -3.34 8.57 11.34
C GLU A 167 -2.30 7.89 10.44
N LEU A 168 -1.32 8.65 9.93
CA LEU A 168 -0.25 8.14 9.09
C LEU A 168 0.75 7.24 9.84
N LEU A 169 0.84 7.36 11.17
CA LEU A 169 1.62 6.45 11.99
C LEU A 169 0.96 5.07 12.15
N LYS A 170 -0.33 4.94 11.83
CA LYS A 170 -1.01 3.64 11.88
C LYS A 170 -0.54 2.75 10.73
N PRO A 171 -0.12 1.50 11.00
CA PRO A 171 0.32 0.57 9.95
C PRO A 171 -0.72 0.34 8.86
N SER A 172 -2.02 0.27 9.21
CA SER A 172 -3.09 0.10 8.23
C SER A 172 -3.12 1.23 7.20
N THR A 173 -3.02 2.49 7.65
CA THR A 173 -3.03 3.67 6.79
C THR A 173 -1.78 3.73 5.90
N LEU A 174 -0.62 3.34 6.44
CA LEU A 174 0.62 3.24 5.66
C LEU A 174 0.49 2.19 4.55
N ILE A 175 0.00 0.99 4.90
CA ILE A 175 -0.22 -0.11 3.97
C ILE A 175 -1.21 0.32 2.88
N GLU A 176 -2.31 0.99 3.23
CA GLU A 176 -3.31 1.45 2.28
C GLU A 176 -2.75 2.49 1.29
N LYS A 177 -1.96 3.45 1.79
CA LYS A 177 -1.28 4.43 0.92
C LYS A 177 -0.24 3.79 0.00
N LEU A 178 0.50 2.80 0.48
CA LEU A 178 1.45 2.05 -0.34
C LEU A 178 0.74 1.18 -1.37
N ALA A 179 -0.38 0.57 -1.00
CA ALA A 179 -1.15 -0.32 -1.86
C ALA A 179 -1.72 0.36 -3.10
N LYS A 180 -2.01 1.67 -3.02
CA LYS A 180 -2.40 2.50 -4.17
C LYS A 180 -1.34 2.52 -5.28
N ARG A 181 -0.08 2.24 -4.95
CA ARG A 181 1.02 2.14 -5.92
C ARG A 181 1.14 0.75 -6.56
N ILE A 182 0.45 -0.26 -6.02
CA ILE A 182 0.46 -1.62 -6.55
C ILE A 182 -0.47 -1.66 -7.77
N THR A 183 0.05 -1.25 -8.93
CA THR A 183 -0.60 -1.34 -10.24
C THR A 183 0.25 -2.18 -11.19
N VAL A 184 -0.37 -2.67 -12.28
CA VAL A 184 0.32 -3.46 -13.31
C VAL A 184 1.54 -2.69 -13.84
N GLU A 185 1.37 -1.41 -14.17
CA GLU A 185 2.41 -0.57 -14.74
C GLU A 185 3.58 -0.37 -13.77
N ASN A 186 3.29 -0.09 -12.49
CA ASN A 186 4.32 0.17 -11.49
C ASN A 186 5.14 -1.10 -11.20
N ILE A 187 4.50 -2.26 -11.11
CA ILE A 187 5.21 -3.54 -10.92
C ILE A 187 6.09 -3.84 -12.13
N LEU A 188 5.55 -3.73 -13.35
CA LEU A 188 6.30 -4.00 -14.58
C LEU A 188 7.47 -3.02 -14.75
N SER A 189 7.32 -1.76 -14.33
CA SER A 189 8.39 -0.75 -14.39
C SER A 189 9.60 -1.08 -13.50
N ALA A 190 9.40 -1.93 -12.49
CA ALA A 190 10.47 -2.42 -11.63
C ALA A 190 11.25 -3.58 -12.25
N PHE A 191 10.73 -4.23 -13.29
CA PHE A 191 11.43 -5.32 -13.95
C PHE A 191 12.50 -4.78 -14.89
N LYS A 192 13.76 -5.18 -14.63
CA LYS A 192 14.88 -4.78 -15.49
C LYS A 192 14.82 -5.57 -16.79
N ASP A 193 14.97 -4.90 -17.93
CA ASP A 193 15.07 -5.54 -19.24
C ASP A 193 16.25 -6.53 -19.25
N VAL A 194 15.93 -7.83 -19.23
CA VAL A 194 16.89 -8.96 -19.17
C VAL A 194 17.59 -9.16 -20.52
N LYS A 195 17.93 -8.09 -21.25
CA LYS A 195 18.68 -8.20 -22.52
C LYS A 195 20.16 -8.54 -22.30
N ASN A 196 20.70 -8.36 -21.10
CA ASN A 196 22.14 -8.48 -20.82
C ASN A 196 22.55 -9.63 -19.88
N PHE A 197 21.62 -10.48 -19.40
CA PHE A 197 21.97 -11.61 -18.53
C PHE A 197 21.84 -12.94 -19.29
N LYS A 198 22.97 -13.65 -19.42
CA LYS A 198 23.10 -14.92 -20.16
C LYS A 198 22.53 -16.15 -19.42
N GLU A 199 21.71 -15.98 -18.39
CA GLU A 199 21.18 -17.12 -17.61
C GLU A 199 19.66 -17.09 -17.54
N ARG A 200 19.05 -18.26 -17.80
CA ARG A 200 17.61 -18.52 -17.66
C ARG A 200 17.22 -18.42 -16.19
N GLN A 201 16.91 -17.23 -15.70
CA GLN A 201 16.34 -17.07 -14.36
C GLN A 201 14.86 -17.42 -14.37
N TYR A 202 14.44 -18.20 -13.36
CA TYR A 202 13.05 -18.61 -13.15
C TYR A 202 12.17 -17.48 -12.59
N TYR A 203 12.79 -16.41 -12.08
CA TYR A 203 12.14 -15.22 -11.52
C TYR A 203 12.63 -13.93 -12.21
N PRO A 204 11.79 -12.89 -12.32
CA PRO A 204 12.22 -11.59 -12.85
C PRO A 204 13.31 -10.96 -11.97
N VAL A 205 14.27 -10.28 -12.60
CA VAL A 205 15.21 -9.41 -11.89
C VAL A 205 14.50 -8.11 -11.56
N VAL A 206 14.14 -7.93 -10.29
CA VAL A 206 13.38 -6.79 -9.81
C VAL A 206 14.31 -5.70 -9.27
N ASP A 207 14.10 -4.47 -9.72
CA ASP A 207 14.65 -3.28 -9.10
C ASP A 207 13.93 -2.99 -7.78
N MET A 208 14.55 -3.38 -6.67
CA MET A 208 13.96 -3.23 -5.34
C MET A 208 13.71 -1.77 -4.90
N GLU A 209 14.26 -0.78 -5.61
CA GLU A 209 13.93 0.63 -5.38
C GLU A 209 12.59 1.03 -6.03
N LYS A 210 12.22 0.37 -7.13
CA LYS A 210 11.00 0.67 -7.89
C LYS A 210 9.84 -0.27 -7.58
N ASP A 211 10.12 -1.38 -6.90
CA ASP A 211 9.12 -2.39 -6.56
C ASP A 211 8.04 -1.82 -5.63
N SER A 212 6.82 -1.67 -6.17
CA SER A 212 5.67 -1.15 -5.43
C SER A 212 5.15 -2.09 -4.34
N ILE A 213 5.47 -3.38 -4.41
CA ILE A 213 5.02 -4.40 -3.43
C ILE A 213 6.01 -4.47 -2.25
N GLN A 214 7.30 -4.29 -2.51
CA GLN A 214 8.36 -4.49 -1.52
C GLN A 214 8.18 -3.69 -0.22
N PRO A 215 7.73 -2.42 -0.20
CA PRO A 215 7.50 -1.69 1.04
C PRO A 215 6.47 -2.36 1.97
N ILE A 216 5.39 -2.95 1.40
CA ILE A 216 4.39 -3.67 2.21
C ILE A 216 4.96 -5.00 2.69
N ILE A 217 5.77 -5.68 1.86
CA ILE A 217 6.48 -6.90 2.27
C ILE A 217 7.44 -6.63 3.44
N ASP A 218 8.16 -5.51 3.41
CA ASP A 218 9.03 -5.11 4.52
C ASP A 218 8.22 -4.86 5.80
N ILE A 219 7.09 -4.14 5.70
CA ILE A 219 6.17 -3.94 6.83
C ILE A 219 5.72 -5.29 7.38
N VAL A 220 5.27 -6.21 6.52
CA VAL A 220 4.83 -7.56 6.92
C VAL A 220 5.95 -8.31 7.63
N ARG A 221 7.17 -8.34 7.08
CA ARG A 221 8.31 -9.04 7.69
C ARG A 221 8.68 -8.44 9.05
N SER A 222 8.75 -7.11 9.16
CA SER A 222 9.04 -6.42 10.41
C SER A 222 7.94 -6.69 11.45
N SER A 223 6.67 -6.66 11.05
CA SER A 223 5.53 -6.99 11.91
C SER A 223 5.49 -8.45 12.34
N MET A 224 5.94 -9.40 11.50
CA MET A 224 6.10 -10.80 11.91
C MET A 224 7.16 -10.97 12.99
N ILE A 225 8.26 -10.20 12.94
CA ILE A 225 9.31 -10.23 13.97
C ILE A 225 8.77 -9.65 15.29
N SER A 226 7.94 -8.62 15.23
CA SER A 226 7.32 -8.01 16.41
C SER A 226 6.02 -8.67 16.86
N TYR A 227 5.61 -9.79 16.25
CA TYR A 227 4.34 -10.49 16.52
C TYR A 227 3.09 -9.57 16.44
N ASP A 228 3.11 -8.59 15.54
CA ASP A 228 1.96 -7.70 15.27
C ASP A 228 1.04 -8.36 14.23
N TYR A 229 0.18 -9.26 14.72
CA TYR A 229 -0.61 -10.15 13.86
C TYR A 229 -1.57 -9.41 12.94
N GLU A 230 -2.22 -8.36 13.46
CA GLU A 230 -3.17 -7.55 12.69
C GLU A 230 -2.49 -6.83 11.53
N THR A 231 -1.28 -6.30 11.74
CA THR A 231 -0.53 -5.63 10.67
C THR A 231 -0.09 -6.62 9.58
N VAL A 232 0.38 -7.81 9.96
CA VAL A 232 0.74 -8.86 8.99
C VAL A 232 -0.47 -9.26 8.16
N ARG A 233 -1.59 -9.52 8.83
CA ARG A 233 -2.84 -9.89 8.18
C ARG A 233 -3.34 -8.83 7.23
N TYR A 234 -3.36 -7.57 7.67
CA TYR A 234 -3.78 -6.46 6.84
C TYR A 234 -2.86 -6.27 5.62
N GLY A 235 -1.54 -6.38 5.80
CA GLY A 235 -0.55 -6.29 4.73
C GLY A 235 -0.71 -7.37 3.67
N LEU A 236 -0.79 -8.64 4.08
CA LEU A 236 -0.97 -9.78 3.18
C LEU A 236 -2.30 -9.70 2.44
N LYS A 237 -3.40 -9.42 3.14
CA LYS A 237 -4.73 -9.24 2.55
C LYS A 237 -4.75 -8.12 1.53
N THR A 238 -4.04 -7.03 1.79
CA THR A 238 -3.97 -5.90 0.88
C THR A 238 -3.24 -6.27 -0.41
N ILE A 239 -2.08 -6.94 -0.32
CA ILE A 239 -1.37 -7.45 -1.50
C ILE A 239 -2.25 -8.46 -2.26
N GLY A 240 -2.92 -9.37 -1.55
CA GLY A 240 -3.80 -10.36 -2.16
C GLY A 240 -4.98 -9.75 -2.89
N ASN A 241 -5.61 -8.73 -2.32
CA ASN A 241 -6.69 -7.99 -2.97
C ASN A 241 -6.20 -7.22 -4.21
N SER A 242 -5.06 -6.54 -4.14
CA SER A 242 -4.49 -5.87 -5.31
C SER A 242 -4.16 -6.87 -6.43
N THR A 243 -3.59 -8.03 -6.08
CA THR A 243 -3.32 -9.13 -7.03
C THR A 243 -4.60 -9.62 -7.68
N LYS A 244 -5.64 -9.87 -6.88
CA LYS A 244 -6.96 -10.29 -7.36
C LYS A 244 -7.54 -9.28 -8.36
N CYS A 245 -7.45 -7.98 -8.07
CA CYS A 245 -7.91 -6.93 -8.97
C CYS A 245 -7.13 -6.95 -10.30
N MET A 246 -5.81 -7.15 -10.27
CA MET A 246 -4.97 -7.24 -11.48
C MET A 246 -5.32 -8.46 -12.33
N LEU A 247 -5.46 -9.64 -11.71
CA LEU A 247 -5.78 -10.87 -12.43
C LEU A 247 -7.21 -10.89 -12.98
N ASN A 248 -8.09 -10.02 -12.51
CA ASN A 248 -9.42 -9.81 -13.08
C ASN A 248 -9.44 -8.83 -14.26
N ASP A 249 -8.32 -8.20 -14.61
CA ASP A 249 -8.26 -7.31 -15.75
C ASP A 249 -8.22 -8.10 -17.06
N GLU A 250 -9.30 -8.00 -17.86
CA GLU A 250 -9.43 -8.66 -19.16
C GLU A 250 -8.37 -8.21 -20.18
N PHE A 251 -7.71 -7.07 -19.94
CA PHE A 251 -6.69 -6.51 -20.83
C PHE A 251 -5.26 -6.88 -20.43
N LEU A 252 -5.08 -7.66 -19.36
CA LEU A 252 -3.76 -8.11 -18.92
C LEU A 252 -3.20 -9.14 -19.91
N ASP A 253 -2.09 -8.82 -20.57
CA ASP A 253 -1.43 -9.75 -21.47
C ASP A 253 -0.73 -10.89 -20.72
N GLU A 254 -0.64 -12.06 -21.37
CA GLU A 254 -0.10 -13.29 -20.76
C GLU A 254 1.33 -13.12 -20.21
N LYS A 255 2.17 -12.30 -20.86
CA LYS A 255 3.54 -12.08 -20.41
C LYS A 255 3.56 -11.23 -19.13
N SER A 256 2.83 -10.12 -19.12
CA SER A 256 2.71 -9.26 -17.94
C SER A 256 2.09 -10.01 -16.76
N GLU A 257 1.04 -10.77 -17.00
CA GLU A 257 0.43 -11.68 -16.03
C GLU A 257 1.46 -12.64 -15.42
N SER A 258 2.23 -13.33 -16.28
CA SER A 258 3.24 -14.29 -15.83
C SER A 258 4.30 -13.64 -14.93
N GLU A 259 4.83 -12.48 -15.31
CA GLU A 259 5.89 -11.81 -14.56
C GLU A 259 5.39 -11.24 -13.22
N ILE A 260 4.20 -10.62 -13.21
CA ILE A 260 3.56 -10.12 -11.99
C ILE A 260 3.31 -11.29 -11.02
N SER A 261 2.74 -12.38 -11.53
CA SER A 261 2.44 -13.56 -10.74
C SER A 261 3.70 -14.21 -10.17
N LYS A 262 4.78 -14.35 -10.95
CA LYS A 262 6.06 -14.88 -10.43
C LYS A 262 6.55 -14.07 -9.25
N HIS A 263 6.55 -12.74 -9.37
CA HIS A 263 7.02 -11.83 -8.32
C HIS A 263 6.19 -11.94 -7.04
N ILE A 264 4.85 -11.89 -7.18
CA ILE A 264 3.93 -11.93 -6.04
C ILE A 264 3.97 -13.29 -5.34
N PHE A 265 3.85 -14.39 -6.10
CA PHE A 265 3.83 -15.73 -5.53
C PHE A 265 5.17 -16.16 -4.92
N HIS A 266 6.29 -15.65 -5.45
CA HIS A 266 7.60 -15.83 -4.81
C HIS A 266 7.62 -15.22 -3.40
N ASN A 267 7.09 -14.00 -3.25
CA ASN A 267 7.01 -13.33 -1.95
C ASN A 267 6.06 -14.06 -0.98
N PHE A 268 4.86 -14.43 -1.41
CA PHE A 268 3.92 -15.22 -0.58
C PHE A 268 4.52 -16.56 -0.16
N THR A 269 5.17 -17.29 -1.08
CA THR A 269 5.81 -18.57 -0.77
C THR A 269 6.92 -18.41 0.25
N THR A 270 7.77 -17.39 0.08
CA THR A 270 8.89 -17.12 0.98
C THR A 270 8.40 -16.76 2.38
N ILE A 271 7.39 -15.88 2.48
CA ILE A 271 6.79 -15.51 3.77
C ILE A 271 6.11 -16.72 4.42
N GLY A 272 5.35 -17.50 3.65
CA GLY A 272 4.69 -18.71 4.16
C GLY A 272 5.66 -19.75 4.69
N LYS A 273 6.78 -19.99 3.99
CA LYS A 273 7.83 -20.89 4.48
C LYS A 273 8.48 -20.36 5.77
N ILE A 274 8.79 -19.07 5.83
CA ILE A 274 9.36 -18.44 7.04
C ILE A 274 8.38 -18.53 8.23
N ALA A 275 7.09 -18.28 8.01
CA ALA A 275 6.05 -18.41 9.03
C ALA A 275 5.99 -19.84 9.56
N ALA A 276 5.96 -20.81 8.64
CA ALA A 276 5.92 -22.22 9.01
C ALA A 276 7.20 -22.66 9.73
N ASP A 277 8.37 -22.23 9.29
CA ASP A 277 9.64 -22.54 9.95
C ASP A 277 9.74 -21.99 11.37
N LYS A 278 9.04 -20.88 11.65
CA LYS A 278 8.93 -20.27 12.98
C LYS A 278 7.81 -20.85 13.84
N ASN A 279 7.13 -21.90 13.38
CA ASN A 279 5.96 -22.49 14.05
C ASN A 279 4.80 -21.50 14.26
N ASP A 280 4.63 -20.57 13.32
CA ASP A 280 3.53 -19.62 13.33
C ASP A 280 2.39 -20.09 12.43
N GLU A 281 1.53 -20.94 12.98
CA GLU A 281 0.37 -21.47 12.24
C GLU A 281 -0.62 -20.35 11.87
N SER A 282 -0.74 -19.30 12.68
CA SER A 282 -1.66 -18.19 12.42
C SER A 282 -1.28 -17.43 11.15
N PHE A 283 -0.01 -17.06 11.01
CA PHE A 283 0.49 -16.44 9.77
C PHE A 283 0.44 -17.37 8.57
N THR A 284 0.69 -18.65 8.81
CA THR A 284 0.64 -19.64 7.74
C THR A 284 -0.79 -19.83 7.20
N ILE A 285 -1.82 -19.79 8.06
CA ILE A 285 -3.23 -19.76 7.67
C ILE A 285 -3.55 -18.49 6.84
N GLU A 286 -3.03 -17.34 7.23
CA GLU A 286 -3.30 -16.10 6.48
C GLU A 286 -2.68 -16.13 5.07
N ILE A 287 -1.50 -16.73 4.92
CA ILE A 287 -0.89 -17.00 3.61
C ILE A 287 -1.74 -17.97 2.79
N LEU A 288 -2.22 -19.06 3.40
CA LEU A 288 -3.12 -20.01 2.76
C LEU A 288 -4.38 -19.31 2.22
N ASN A 289 -5.04 -18.49 3.03
CA ASN A 289 -6.28 -17.81 2.65
C ASN A 289 -6.06 -16.87 1.46
N ASN A 290 -4.95 -16.13 1.44
CA ASN A 290 -4.61 -15.25 0.32
C ASN A 290 -4.28 -16.04 -0.95
N LEU A 291 -3.45 -17.08 -0.85
CA LEU A 291 -3.13 -17.94 -1.99
C LEU A 291 -4.38 -18.64 -2.55
N TYR A 292 -5.28 -19.10 -1.68
CA TYR A 292 -6.55 -19.71 -2.09
C TYR A 292 -7.42 -18.72 -2.85
N MET A 293 -7.65 -17.52 -2.29
CA MET A 293 -8.44 -16.46 -2.90
C MET A 293 -7.91 -16.06 -4.29
N ILE A 294 -6.58 -15.88 -4.41
CA ILE A 294 -5.96 -15.52 -5.70
C ILE A 294 -6.06 -16.71 -6.68
N GLY A 295 -5.90 -17.94 -6.18
CA GLY A 295 -6.04 -19.18 -6.96
C GLY A 295 -7.41 -19.36 -7.58
N GLU A 296 -8.48 -19.09 -6.83
CA GLU A 296 -9.85 -19.14 -7.37
C GLU A 296 -10.03 -18.18 -8.55
N VAL A 297 -9.53 -16.94 -8.43
CA VAL A 297 -9.59 -15.97 -9.51
C VAL A 297 -8.77 -16.39 -10.72
N ALA A 298 -7.55 -16.86 -10.51
CA ALA A 298 -6.69 -17.36 -11.59
C ALA A 298 -7.35 -18.50 -12.38
N VAL A 299 -7.96 -19.46 -11.68
CA VAL A 299 -8.68 -20.57 -12.31
C VAL A 299 -9.91 -20.10 -13.09
N ASN A 300 -10.74 -19.25 -12.48
CA ASN A 300 -11.96 -18.75 -13.11
C ASN A 300 -11.67 -17.95 -14.38
N ASN A 301 -10.56 -17.21 -14.38
CA ASN A 301 -10.10 -16.43 -15.54
C ASN A 301 -9.20 -17.24 -16.49
N LYS A 302 -9.01 -18.55 -16.23
CA LYS A 302 -8.21 -19.47 -17.05
C LYS A 302 -6.75 -19.02 -17.22
N LEU A 303 -6.19 -18.35 -16.22
CA LEU A 303 -4.83 -17.82 -16.22
C LEU A 303 -3.83 -18.93 -15.88
N LYS A 304 -3.38 -19.65 -16.91
CA LYS A 304 -2.54 -20.84 -16.78
C LYS A 304 -1.32 -20.62 -15.87
N ASN A 305 -0.54 -19.55 -16.07
CA ASN A 305 0.69 -19.31 -15.30
C ASN A 305 0.38 -19.02 -13.83
N SER A 306 -0.54 -18.09 -13.55
CA SER A 306 -1.00 -17.80 -12.20
C SER A 306 -1.52 -19.05 -11.48
N THR A 307 -2.36 -19.86 -12.13
CA THR A 307 -2.88 -21.09 -11.53
C THR A 307 -1.74 -22.04 -11.17
N MET A 308 -0.78 -22.26 -12.08
CA MET A 308 0.38 -23.11 -11.81
C MET A 308 1.24 -22.58 -10.65
N LEU A 309 1.46 -21.26 -10.58
CA LEU A 309 2.26 -20.63 -9.54
C LEU A 309 1.58 -20.67 -8.17
N VAL A 310 0.25 -20.46 -8.10
CA VAL A 310 -0.52 -20.63 -6.85
C VAL A 310 -0.43 -22.06 -6.35
N ILE A 311 -0.68 -23.04 -7.21
CA ILE A 311 -0.59 -24.47 -6.85
C ILE A 311 0.82 -24.80 -6.35
N THR A 312 1.84 -24.27 -7.02
CA THR A 312 3.22 -24.47 -6.61
C THR A 312 3.49 -23.87 -5.23
N SER A 313 3.01 -22.64 -4.99
CA SER A 313 3.17 -21.94 -3.71
C SER A 313 2.46 -22.65 -2.57
N LEU A 314 1.20 -23.04 -2.76
CA LEU A 314 0.42 -23.82 -1.79
C LEU A 314 1.08 -25.16 -1.49
N GLY A 315 1.55 -25.86 -2.52
CA GLY A 315 2.24 -27.14 -2.37
C GLY A 315 3.56 -27.03 -1.63
N ASP A 316 4.32 -25.98 -1.91
CA ASP A 316 5.61 -25.70 -1.28
C ASP A 316 5.47 -25.33 0.20
N VAL A 317 4.54 -24.44 0.55
CA VAL A 317 4.28 -24.05 1.93
C VAL A 317 3.65 -25.23 2.69
N GLY A 318 2.64 -25.90 2.10
CA GLY A 318 1.99 -27.05 2.69
C GLY A 318 2.93 -28.23 2.96
N LYS A 319 3.97 -28.41 2.13
CA LYS A 319 5.02 -29.40 2.39
C LYS A 319 5.83 -29.05 3.64
N VAL A 320 6.18 -27.78 3.83
CA VAL A 320 6.88 -27.33 5.05
C VAL A 320 5.98 -27.52 6.27
N CYS A 321 4.67 -27.21 6.18
CA CYS A 321 3.72 -27.48 7.27
C CYS A 321 3.67 -28.97 7.64
N ALA A 322 3.66 -29.86 6.64
CA ALA A 322 3.69 -31.31 6.85
C ALA A 322 4.98 -31.77 7.53
N GLU A 323 6.14 -31.20 7.13
CA GLU A 323 7.45 -31.49 7.75
C GLU A 323 7.51 -31.03 9.21
N LYS A 324 6.68 -30.03 9.58
CA LYS A 324 6.54 -29.50 10.94
C LYS A 324 5.35 -30.11 11.70
N GLU A 325 4.64 -31.05 11.09
CA GLU A 325 3.47 -31.75 11.67
C GLU A 325 2.32 -30.81 12.08
N PHE A 326 2.13 -29.70 11.38
CA PHE A 326 1.03 -28.78 11.69
C PHE A 326 -0.33 -29.34 11.31
N GLU A 327 -1.32 -29.11 12.16
CA GLU A 327 -2.71 -29.51 11.92
C GLU A 327 -3.30 -28.82 10.67
N ILE A 328 -2.83 -27.59 10.38
CA ILE A 328 -3.27 -26.79 9.23
C ILE A 328 -2.84 -27.37 7.87
N THR A 329 -1.99 -28.40 7.83
CA THR A 329 -1.58 -29.08 6.58
C THR A 329 -2.79 -29.57 5.78
N ASN A 330 -3.84 -30.05 6.47
CA ASN A 330 -5.08 -30.48 5.84
C ASN A 330 -5.81 -29.35 5.07
N LEU A 331 -5.64 -28.10 5.51
CA LEU A 331 -6.23 -26.94 4.86
C LEU A 331 -5.51 -26.61 3.54
N PHE A 332 -4.18 -26.71 3.50
CA PHE A 332 -3.39 -26.56 2.26
C PHE A 332 -3.79 -27.60 1.22
N ILE A 333 -4.02 -28.84 1.66
CA ILE A 333 -4.43 -29.93 0.78
C ILE A 333 -5.84 -29.68 0.24
N SER A 334 -6.75 -29.22 1.08
CA SER A 334 -8.10 -28.84 0.66
C SER A 334 -8.06 -27.72 -0.40
N ALA A 335 -7.25 -26.69 -0.17
CA ALA A 335 -7.05 -25.61 -1.13
C ALA A 335 -6.46 -26.10 -2.46
N LEU A 336 -5.41 -26.93 -2.42
CA LEU A 336 -4.82 -27.56 -3.61
C LEU A 336 -5.84 -28.39 -4.39
N TRP A 337 -6.69 -29.14 -3.69
CA TRP A 337 -7.73 -29.95 -4.32
C TRP A 337 -8.75 -29.10 -5.06
N TRP A 338 -9.29 -28.06 -4.42
CA TRP A 338 -10.27 -27.17 -5.04
C TRP A 338 -9.69 -26.45 -6.27
N ILE A 339 -8.50 -25.87 -6.14
CA ILE A 339 -7.84 -25.17 -7.25
C ILE A 339 -7.47 -26.15 -8.37
N GLY A 340 -6.94 -27.33 -8.04
CA GLY A 340 -6.59 -28.34 -9.04
C GLY A 340 -7.78 -28.95 -9.77
N ARG A 341 -8.91 -29.10 -9.08
CA ARG A 341 -10.19 -29.49 -9.69
C ARG A 341 -10.67 -28.42 -10.65
N GLY A 342 -10.71 -27.16 -10.21
CA GLY A 342 -11.12 -26.06 -11.08
C GLY A 342 -10.19 -25.89 -12.28
N ALA A 343 -8.88 -26.15 -12.13
CA ALA A 343 -7.93 -26.22 -13.23
C ALA A 343 -8.29 -27.32 -14.23
N ALA A 344 -8.69 -28.51 -13.76
CA ALA A 344 -9.09 -29.62 -14.62
C ALA A 344 -10.39 -29.29 -15.38
N ASP A 345 -11.38 -28.74 -14.68
CA ASP A 345 -12.66 -28.30 -15.27
C ASP A 345 -12.44 -27.22 -16.35
N ASN A 346 -11.41 -26.39 -16.20
CA ASN A 346 -11.00 -25.36 -17.16
C ASN A 346 -9.95 -25.82 -18.20
N LYS A 347 -9.63 -27.13 -18.26
CA LYS A 347 -8.64 -27.70 -19.19
C LYS A 347 -7.23 -27.14 -19.06
N LEU A 348 -6.84 -26.71 -17.85
CA LEU A 348 -5.49 -26.28 -17.51
C LEU A 348 -4.64 -27.50 -17.12
N GLU A 349 -4.32 -28.33 -18.12
CA GLU A 349 -3.73 -29.66 -17.93
C GLU A 349 -2.45 -29.65 -17.07
N ASP A 350 -1.52 -28.75 -17.39
CA ASP A 350 -0.25 -28.61 -16.66
C ASP A 350 -0.47 -28.26 -15.18
N ALA A 351 -1.46 -27.41 -14.89
CA ALA A 351 -1.81 -27.03 -13.53
C ALA A 351 -2.39 -28.23 -12.75
N SER A 352 -3.33 -28.97 -13.34
CA SER A 352 -3.89 -30.18 -12.73
C SER A 352 -2.84 -31.26 -12.46
N TYR A 353 -1.89 -31.44 -13.39
CA TYR A 353 -0.76 -32.35 -13.22
C TYR A 353 0.15 -31.92 -12.06
N ILE A 354 0.50 -30.63 -11.99
CA ILE A 354 1.31 -30.09 -10.89
C ILE A 354 0.58 -30.24 -9.54
N THR A 355 -0.76 -30.07 -9.49
CA THR A 355 -1.52 -30.33 -8.26
C THR A 355 -1.31 -31.75 -7.78
N ALA A 356 -1.45 -32.74 -8.66
CA ALA A 356 -1.24 -34.15 -8.29
C ALA A 356 0.19 -34.40 -7.77
N MET A 357 1.19 -33.79 -8.41
CA MET A 357 2.57 -33.87 -7.93
C MET A 357 2.76 -33.25 -6.54
N LYS A 358 2.20 -32.07 -6.28
CA LYS A 358 2.33 -31.36 -5.00
C LYS A 358 1.60 -32.09 -3.87
N LEU A 359 0.39 -32.58 -4.12
CA LEU A 359 -0.37 -33.42 -3.17
C LEU A 359 0.38 -34.71 -2.81
N ASN A 360 0.96 -35.39 -3.81
CA ASN A 360 1.79 -36.58 -3.57
C ASN A 360 3.05 -36.23 -2.75
N GLY A 361 3.67 -35.08 -3.00
CA GLY A 361 4.80 -34.58 -2.23
C GLY A 361 4.47 -34.42 -0.75
N ILE A 362 3.35 -33.75 -0.44
CA ILE A 362 2.85 -33.57 0.93
C ILE A 362 2.49 -34.92 1.57
N GLY A 363 1.74 -35.77 0.86
CA GLY A 363 1.31 -37.08 1.37
C GLY A 363 2.48 -38.02 1.69
N LYS A 364 3.58 -37.95 0.93
CA LYS A 364 4.81 -38.71 1.23
C LYS A 364 5.53 -38.22 2.49
N VAL A 365 5.44 -36.93 2.81
CA VAL A 365 5.98 -36.40 4.07
C VAL A 365 5.11 -36.89 5.21
N GLU A 366 3.80 -36.63 5.16
CA GLU A 366 2.82 -37.06 6.18
C GLU A 366 2.93 -38.56 6.53
N ALA A 367 3.01 -39.43 5.52
CA ALA A 367 3.10 -40.88 5.71
C ALA A 367 4.41 -41.34 6.41
N LYS A 368 5.47 -40.53 6.37
CA LYS A 368 6.71 -40.82 7.11
C LYS A 368 6.61 -40.46 8.59
N HIS A 369 5.80 -39.46 8.92
CA HIS A 369 5.67 -38.92 10.27
C HIS A 369 4.56 -39.63 11.06
N ASN A 370 3.46 -40.07 10.42
CA ASN A 370 2.35 -40.67 11.16
C ASN A 370 1.62 -41.79 10.38
N LEU A 371 1.54 -43.00 10.97
CA LEU A 371 0.86 -44.16 10.37
C LEU A 371 -0.67 -44.02 10.35
N GLU A 372 -1.27 -43.19 11.21
CA GLU A 372 -2.71 -42.88 11.15
C GLU A 372 -3.09 -41.98 9.96
N ASN A 373 -2.13 -41.18 9.46
CA ASN A 373 -2.31 -40.32 8.28
C ASN A 373 -2.26 -41.10 6.95
N LEU A 374 -2.15 -42.43 6.97
CA LEU A 374 -2.28 -43.29 5.79
C LEU A 374 -3.67 -43.20 5.13
N LYS A 375 -4.73 -42.94 5.91
CA LYS A 375 -6.08 -42.69 5.36
C LYS A 375 -6.13 -41.38 4.61
N THR A 376 -5.48 -40.36 5.13
CA THR A 376 -5.31 -39.06 4.48
C THR A 376 -4.42 -39.20 3.25
N ALA A 377 -3.31 -39.95 3.32
CA ALA A 377 -2.48 -40.34 2.17
C ALA A 377 -3.23 -41.11 1.07
N ALA A 378 -4.13 -42.02 1.45
CA ALA A 378 -5.00 -42.73 0.52
C ALA A 378 -6.07 -41.81 -0.09
N PHE A 379 -6.63 -40.86 0.69
CA PHE A 379 -7.47 -39.80 0.17
C PHE A 379 -6.69 -38.91 -0.83
N TYR A 380 -5.41 -38.60 -0.56
CA TYR A 380 -4.54 -37.82 -1.43
C TYR A 380 -4.23 -38.55 -2.74
N LEU A 381 -3.96 -39.84 -2.67
CA LEU A 381 -3.78 -40.69 -3.86
C LEU A 381 -5.09 -40.76 -4.66
N ARG A 382 -6.25 -40.87 -4.00
CA ARG A 382 -7.57 -40.88 -4.63
C ARG A 382 -7.93 -39.53 -5.26
N ALA A 383 -7.57 -38.42 -4.63
CA ALA A 383 -7.71 -37.08 -5.18
C ALA A 383 -6.83 -36.90 -6.43
N CYS A 384 -5.57 -37.34 -6.39
CA CYS A 384 -4.68 -37.36 -7.55
C CYS A 384 -5.25 -38.22 -8.68
N LEU A 385 -5.73 -39.42 -8.37
CA LEU A 385 -6.33 -40.34 -9.34
C LEU A 385 -7.64 -39.80 -9.92
N ASN A 386 -8.45 -39.08 -9.13
CA ASN A 386 -9.68 -38.44 -9.60
C ASN A 386 -9.39 -37.27 -10.55
N ILE A 387 -8.37 -36.45 -10.27
CA ILE A 387 -7.93 -35.38 -11.17
C ILE A 387 -7.38 -36.00 -12.48
N GLN A 388 -6.58 -37.07 -12.37
CA GLN A 388 -6.07 -37.81 -13.53
C GLN A 388 -7.15 -38.56 -14.31
N SER A 389 -8.24 -39.00 -13.67
CA SER A 389 -9.36 -39.67 -14.34
C SER A 389 -10.31 -38.69 -15.00
N LEU A 390 -10.57 -37.52 -14.39
CA LEU A 390 -11.23 -36.38 -15.04
C LEU A 390 -10.51 -36.00 -16.33
N PHE A 391 -9.18 -35.96 -16.29
CA PHE A 391 -8.34 -35.73 -17.47
C PHE A 391 -8.52 -36.81 -18.55
N ARG A 392 -8.55 -38.10 -18.19
CA ARG A 392 -8.76 -39.19 -19.16
C ARG A 392 -10.13 -39.15 -19.83
N ASN A 393 -11.16 -38.67 -19.14
CA ASN A 393 -12.52 -38.60 -19.67
C ASN A 393 -12.78 -37.36 -20.55
N LEU A 394 -11.93 -36.34 -20.51
CA LEU A 394 -12.03 -35.13 -21.37
C LEU A 394 -11.29 -35.26 -22.71
N ASN A 395 -10.47 -36.31 -22.87
CA ASN A 395 -9.70 -36.64 -24.08
C ASN A 395 -10.31 -37.79 -24.92
N LEU A 396 -11.58 -38.13 -24.66
CA LEU A 396 -12.47 -38.97 -25.48
C LEU A 396 -13.64 -38.10 -25.97
#